data_AF-A0A6I3LFP0-F1
#
_entry.id   AF-A0A6I3LFP0-F1
#
_cell.length_a   1.000
_cell.length_b   1.000
_cell.length_c   1.000
_cell.angle_alpha   90.00
_cell.angle_beta   90.00
_cell.angle_gamma   90.00
#
_symmetry.space_group_name_H-M   'P 1'
#
loop_
_entity.id
_entity.type
_entity.pdbx_description
1 polymer ?
#
loop_
_entity_poly.entity_id
_entity_poly.type
_entity_poly.pdbx_seq_one_letter_code
_entity_poly.pdbx_strand_id
1 'polypeptide(L)'
;EETDNGVKVTYEAKGEEKTIEADYVLVTVGRRPNTDELGLEELGVKFADRGLLEVDKQSRTSISNIYAIGDIVPGLPLAHKASYEA
;
A
#
# COMPACT_ATOMS: atom_id res chain seq x y z
N GLU A 1 -6.76 -15.65 15.03
CA GLU A 1 -8.20 -15.89 15.20
C GLU A 1 -8.71 -15.09 16.40
N GLU A 2 -9.91 -14.54 16.31
CA GLU A 2 -10.58 -13.92 17.45
C GLU A 2 -11.05 -15.01 18.41
N THR A 3 -10.93 -14.76 19.71
CA THR A 3 -11.39 -15.63 20.79
C THR A 3 -12.40 -14.86 21.65
N ASP A 4 -13.14 -15.56 22.53
CA ASP A 4 -14.17 -14.93 23.37
C ASP A 4 -13.65 -13.75 24.21
N ASN A 5 -12.36 -13.76 24.56
CA ASN A 5 -11.73 -12.75 25.42
C ASN A 5 -10.50 -12.06 24.79
N GLY A 6 -10.26 -12.21 23.49
CA GLY A 6 -9.08 -11.61 22.85
C GLY A 6 -8.77 -12.16 21.47
N VAL A 7 -7.47 -12.33 21.18
CA VAL A 7 -6.96 -12.79 19.89
C VAL A 7 -5.86 -13.81 20.12
N LYS A 8 -5.90 -14.88 19.33
CA LYS A 8 -4.85 -15.89 19.26
C LYS A 8 -4.13 -15.80 17.91
N VAL A 9 -2.83 -15.56 17.95
CA VAL A 9 -1.97 -15.43 16.76
C VAL A 9 -1.09 -16.66 16.64
N THR A 10 -1.26 -17.40 15.55
CA THR A 10 -0.39 -18.52 15.18
C THR A 10 0.66 -18.02 14.20
N TYR A 11 1.94 -18.33 14.44
CA TYR A 11 3.06 -17.90 13.59
C TYR A 11 4.17 -18.95 13.57
N GLU A 12 4.97 -18.96 12.51
CA GLU A 12 6.17 -19.79 12.42
C GLU A 12 7.40 -18.97 12.81
N ALA A 13 8.27 -19.54 13.66
CA ALA A 13 9.57 -18.96 13.95
C ALA A 13 10.63 -20.06 14.03
N LYS A 14 11.64 -19.96 13.15
CA LYS A 14 12.74 -20.94 13.02
C LYS A 14 12.25 -22.36 12.68
N GLY A 15 11.22 -22.48 11.83
CA GLY A 15 10.67 -23.79 11.43
C GLY A 15 9.73 -24.44 12.45
N GLU A 16 9.43 -23.75 13.55
CA GLU A 16 8.49 -24.22 14.58
C GLU A 16 7.24 -23.35 14.60
N GLU A 17 6.07 -23.99 14.59
CA GLU A 17 4.79 -23.33 14.81
C GLU A 17 4.64 -22.93 16.28
N LYS A 18 4.22 -21.68 16.52
CA LYS A 18 4.04 -21.08 17.84
C LYS A 18 2.73 -20.32 17.88
N THR A 19 2.25 -20.08 19.10
CA THR A 19 1.02 -19.35 19.35
C THR A 19 1.25 -18.31 20.43
N ILE A 20 0.65 -17.12 20.27
CA ILE A 20 0.56 -16.07 21.28
C ILE A 20 -0.92 -15.73 21.49
N GLU A 21 -1.34 -15.59 22.76
CA GLU A 21 -2.64 -15.04 23.15
C GLU A 21 -2.44 -13.59 23.64
N ALA A 22 -3.34 -12.69 23.24
CA ALA A 22 -3.31 -11.28 23.63
C ALA A 22 -4.72 -10.68 23.61
N ASP A 23 -4.93 -9.55 24.30
CA ASP A 23 -6.22 -8.84 24.26
C ASP A 23 -6.48 -8.17 22.91
N TYR A 24 -5.42 -7.68 22.25
CA TYR A 24 -5.50 -6.97 20.97
C TYR A 24 -4.33 -7.32 20.04
N VAL A 25 -4.57 -7.20 18.74
CA VAL A 25 -3.55 -7.31 17.68
C VAL A 25 -3.57 -6.06 16.81
N LEU A 26 -2.41 -5.41 16.68
CA LEU A 26 -2.19 -4.28 15.79
C LEU A 26 -1.51 -4.74 14.49
N VAL A 27 -2.20 -4.59 13.36
CA VAL A 27 -1.68 -4.99 12.04
C VAL A 27 -1.02 -3.79 11.35
N THR A 28 0.31 -3.76 11.31
CA THR A 28 1.10 -2.67 10.69
C THR A 28 2.20 -3.19 9.76
N VAL A 29 1.87 -4.20 8.94
CA VAL A 29 2.85 -4.88 8.07
C VAL A 29 3.21 -4.10 6.80
N GLY A 30 2.48 -3.03 6.48
CA GLY A 30 2.73 -2.19 5.32
C GLY A 30 1.49 -1.43 4.85
N ARG A 31 1.62 -0.78 3.69
CA ARG A 31 0.56 -0.03 3.00
C ARG A 31 0.56 -0.43 1.52
N ARG A 32 -0.60 -0.31 0.86
CA ARG A 32 -0.79 -0.49 -0.58
C ARG A 32 -1.37 0.80 -1.17
N PRO A 33 -1.03 1.19 -2.42
CA PRO A 33 -1.70 2.28 -3.11
C PRO A 33 -3.20 2.03 -3.30
N ASN A 34 -4.01 3.09 -3.20
CA ASN A 34 -5.46 3.03 -3.38
C ASN A 34 -5.83 3.20 -4.86
N THR A 35 -5.84 2.10 -5.64
CA THR A 35 -6.07 2.15 -7.09
C THR A 35 -7.28 1.36 -7.58
N ASP A 36 -7.79 0.42 -6.78
CA ASP A 36 -8.74 -0.62 -7.21
C ASP A 36 -10.15 -0.11 -7.59
N GLU A 37 -10.52 1.12 -7.23
CA GLU A 37 -11.89 1.67 -7.43
C GLU A 37 -11.91 3.03 -8.14
N LEU A 38 -10.82 3.37 -8.83
CA LEU A 38 -10.66 4.68 -9.49
C LEU A 38 -10.91 4.64 -11.02
N GLY A 39 -11.19 3.48 -11.59
CA GLY A 39 -11.40 3.32 -13.03
C GLY A 39 -10.15 3.60 -13.88
N LEU A 40 -8.96 3.46 -13.28
CA LEU A 40 -7.69 3.89 -13.88
C LEU A 40 -7.28 3.01 -15.06
N GLU A 41 -7.60 1.71 -15.00
CA GLU A 41 -7.35 0.78 -16.10
C GLU A 41 -8.23 1.10 -17.31
N GLU A 42 -9.53 1.36 -17.08
CA GLU A 42 -10.49 1.76 -18.11
C GLU A 42 -10.12 3.11 -18.74
N LEU A 43 -9.53 4.00 -17.94
CA LEU A 43 -9.04 5.29 -18.41
C LEU A 43 -7.75 5.16 -19.24
N GLY A 44 -7.03 4.03 -19.13
CA GLY A 44 -5.75 3.78 -19.80
C GLY A 44 -4.53 4.36 -19.08
N VAL A 45 -4.64 4.61 -17.76
CA VAL A 45 -3.50 4.99 -16.92
C VAL A 45 -2.57 3.79 -16.76
N LYS A 46 -1.28 3.98 -17.03
CA LYS A 46 -0.29 2.91 -16.90
C LYS A 46 0.10 2.68 -15.45
N PHE A 47 0.20 1.41 -15.08
CA PHE A 47 0.68 0.95 -13.79
C PHE A 47 2.15 0.52 -13.89
N ALA A 48 2.88 0.76 -12.81
CA ALA A 48 4.18 0.16 -12.52
C ALA A 48 3.98 -1.11 -11.65
N ASP A 49 5.01 -1.49 -10.90
CA ASP A 49 4.94 -2.66 -10.01
C ASP A 49 4.03 -2.42 -8.78
N ARG A 50 3.45 -3.50 -8.27
CA ARG A 50 2.68 -3.54 -7.01
C ARG A 50 1.50 -2.55 -6.93
N GLY A 51 0.89 -2.24 -8.07
CA GLY A 51 -0.30 -1.38 -8.15
C GLY A 51 0.00 0.11 -8.06
N LEU A 52 1.27 0.53 -8.18
CA LEU A 52 1.67 1.93 -8.28
C LEU A 52 1.42 2.46 -9.69
N LEU A 53 1.24 3.77 -9.85
CA LEU A 53 1.08 4.42 -11.15
C LEU A 53 2.43 4.84 -11.73
N GLU A 54 2.63 4.60 -13.02
CA GLU A 54 3.79 5.11 -13.74
C GLU A 54 3.65 6.63 -13.90
N VAL A 55 4.70 7.37 -13.54
CA VAL A 55 4.77 8.82 -13.73
C VAL A 55 6.13 9.26 -14.27
N ASP A 56 6.14 10.37 -15.01
CA ASP A 56 7.37 11.05 -15.42
C ASP A 56 7.99 11.89 -14.28
N LYS A 57 9.10 12.58 -14.57
CA LYS A 57 9.79 13.44 -13.59
C LYS A 57 9.00 14.67 -13.14
N GLN A 58 7.86 14.94 -13.77
CA GLN A 58 6.95 16.04 -13.47
C GLN A 58 5.59 15.50 -12.98
N SER A 59 5.58 14.26 -12.46
CA SER A 59 4.41 13.61 -11.87
C SER A 59 3.26 13.35 -12.85
N ARG A 60 3.51 13.39 -14.17
CA ARG A 60 2.49 13.11 -15.18
C ARG A 60 2.34 11.62 -15.40
N THR A 61 1.09 11.16 -15.48
CA THR A 61 0.77 9.79 -15.87
C THR A 61 0.95 9.58 -17.38
N SER A 62 0.54 8.40 -17.90
CA SER A 62 0.43 8.15 -19.34
C SER A 62 -0.57 9.08 -20.06
N ILE A 63 -1.42 9.79 -19.32
CA ILE A 63 -2.39 10.74 -19.83
C ILE A 63 -1.92 12.15 -19.44
N SER A 64 -1.62 12.99 -20.43
CA SER A 64 -0.82 14.21 -20.27
C SER A 64 -1.40 15.27 -19.34
N ASN A 65 -2.72 15.25 -19.09
CA ASN A 65 -3.43 16.15 -18.20
C ASN A 65 -3.84 15.49 -16.86
N ILE A 66 -3.38 14.27 -16.59
CA ILE A 66 -3.62 13.55 -15.32
C ILE A 66 -2.28 13.33 -14.63
N TYR A 67 -2.21 13.72 -13.37
CA TYR A 67 -1.03 13.67 -12.53
C TYR A 67 -1.28 12.77 -11.33
N ALA A 68 -0.22 12.16 -10.81
CA ALA A 68 -0.28 11.33 -9.61
C ALA A 68 0.97 11.59 -8.75
N ILE A 69 0.80 11.66 -7.43
CA ILE A 69 1.85 12.02 -6.47
C ILE A 69 1.75 11.18 -5.19
N GLY A 70 2.81 11.17 -4.39
CA GLY A 70 2.83 10.58 -3.06
C GLY A 70 2.93 9.06 -3.07
N ASP A 71 2.16 8.42 -2.17
CA ASP A 71 2.22 6.97 -1.93
C ASP A 71 1.69 6.12 -3.11
N ILE A 72 0.98 6.75 -4.06
CA ILE A 72 0.40 6.05 -5.22
C ILE A 72 1.40 5.88 -6.39
N VAL A 73 2.57 6.52 -6.31
CA VAL A 73 3.63 6.47 -7.32
C VAL A 73 4.95 5.93 -6.75
N PRO A 74 5.89 5.46 -7.58
CA PRO A 74 7.19 4.97 -7.13
C PRO A 74 7.92 5.92 -6.17
N GLY A 75 8.58 5.36 -5.16
CA GLY A 75 9.34 6.10 -4.15
C GLY A 75 8.88 5.81 -2.72
N LEU A 76 9.38 6.60 -1.78
CA LEU A 76 9.10 6.40 -0.35
C LEU A 76 7.73 6.97 0.05
N PRO A 77 6.90 6.26 0.84
CA PRO A 77 5.61 6.75 1.30
C PRO A 77 5.77 7.73 2.46
N LEU A 78 6.18 8.95 2.15
CA LEU A 78 6.51 9.99 3.12
C LEU A 78 5.80 11.29 2.77
N ALA A 79 5.22 11.93 3.78
CA ALA A 79 4.44 13.16 3.60
C ALA A 79 5.23 14.26 2.87
N HIS A 80 6.51 14.47 3.22
CA HIS A 80 7.33 15.51 2.58
C HIS A 80 7.69 15.21 1.12
N LYS A 81 7.77 13.93 0.72
CA LYS A 81 7.91 13.54 -0.69
C LYS A 81 6.64 13.94 -1.44
N ALA A 82 5.48 13.52 -0.94
CA ALA A 82 4.19 13.86 -1.54
C ALA A 82 4.00 15.38 -1.69
N SER A 83 4.40 16.15 -0.68
CA SER A 83 4.35 17.62 -0.72
C SER A 83 5.31 18.25 -1.73
N TYR A 84 6.47 17.63 -1.99
CA TYR A 84 7.42 18.13 -2.99
C TYR A 84 6.98 17.85 -4.43
N GLU A 85 6.23 16.77 -4.64
CA GLU A 85 5.74 16.36 -5.96
C GLU A 85 4.51 17.14 -6.45
N ALA A 86 3.83 17.87 -5.55
CA ALA A 86 2.65 18.69 -5.79
C ALA A 86 3.01 20.07 -6.36
#